data_AF-N2A4X9-F1
#
_entry.id   AF-N2A4X9-F1
#
_cell.length_a   1.000
_cell.length_b   1.000
_cell.length_c   1.000
_cell.angle_alpha   90.00
_cell.angle_beta   90.00
_cell.angle_gamma   90.00
#
_symmetry.space_group_name_H-M   'P 1'
#
loop_
_entity.id
_entity.type
_entity.pdbx_description
1 polymer ?
#
loop_
_entity_poly.entity_id
_entity_poly.type
_entity_poly.pdbx_seq_one_letter_code
_entity_poly.pdbx_strand_id
1 'polypeptide(L)'
;MLYKIRVGDILLAENKPLSQTNAYLVVNLGMDEGFGLICLSCGSKVGVYGKDIQKFGEDINGFLNVKYIIPKEEICDYFNGKYKLKYKVKAHDIANIDDEFGLEIER
;
A
#
# COMPACT_ATOMS: atom_id res chain seq x y z
N MET A 1 9.34 -0.07 16.45
CA MET A 1 8.32 0.94 16.13
C MET A 1 7.25 0.25 15.30
N LEU A 2 5.99 0.31 15.75
CA LEU A 2 4.86 -0.29 15.03
C LEU A 2 4.45 0.65 13.90
N TYR A 3 4.55 0.21 12.66
CA TYR A 3 4.09 0.97 11.50
C TYR A 3 2.75 0.42 11.03
N LYS A 4 1.77 1.31 10.82
CA LYS A 4 0.44 0.97 10.30
C LYS A 4 0.43 1.13 8.77
N ILE A 5 0.40 0.01 8.03
CA ILE A 5 0.24 0.02 6.57
C ILE A 5 -1.25 0.09 6.22
N ARG A 6 -1.63 1.07 5.39
CA ARG A 6 -3.01 1.31 4.97
C ARG A 6 -3.17 1.25 3.46
N VAL A 7 -4.41 1.04 3.02
CA VAL A 7 -4.76 1.20 1.60
C VAL A 7 -4.44 2.62 1.13
N GLY A 8 -3.75 2.70 0.00
CA GLY A 8 -3.24 3.93 -0.59
C GLY A 8 -1.79 4.24 -0.23
N ASP A 9 -1.22 3.60 0.81
CA ASP A 9 0.19 3.77 1.15
C ASP A 9 1.07 3.09 0.09
N ILE A 10 2.27 3.66 -0.11
CA ILE A 10 3.30 3.11 -1.00
C ILE A 10 4.41 2.52 -0.16
N LEU A 11 4.72 1.25 -0.40
CA LEU A 11 5.80 0.54 0.25
C LEU A 11 7.03 0.56 -0.67
N LEU A 12 8.13 1.15 -0.20
CA LEU A 12 9.43 0.93 -0.82
C LEU A 12 10.01 -0.34 -0.20
N ALA A 13 10.03 -1.42 -0.95
CA ALA A 13 10.40 -2.73 -0.42
C ALA A 13 11.35 -3.47 -1.35
N GLU A 14 12.25 -4.24 -0.75
CA GLU A 14 13.07 -5.22 -1.46
C GLU A 14 12.27 -6.51 -1.64
N ASN A 15 12.06 -6.91 -2.89
CA ASN A 15 11.54 -8.21 -3.27
C ASN A 15 12.65 -9.24 -3.16
N LYS A 16 12.61 -10.07 -2.10
CA LYS A 16 13.66 -11.07 -1.84
C LYS A 16 13.84 -12.07 -2.99
N PRO A 17 12.78 -12.67 -3.56
CA PRO A 17 12.93 -13.59 -4.70
C PRO A 17 13.63 -13.00 -5.92
N LEU A 18 13.43 -11.71 -6.20
CA LEU A 18 13.98 -11.04 -7.38
C LEU A 18 15.26 -10.25 -7.08
N SER A 19 15.66 -10.13 -5.81
CA SER A 19 16.78 -9.30 -5.35
C SER A 19 16.73 -7.86 -5.89
N GLN A 20 15.54 -7.26 -5.84
CA GLN A 20 15.27 -5.93 -6.40
C GLN A 20 14.44 -5.08 -5.45
N THR A 21 14.77 -3.80 -5.32
CA THR A 21 13.94 -2.83 -4.62
C THR A 21 12.96 -2.18 -5.58
N ASN A 22 11.67 -2.20 -5.22
CA ASN A 22 10.59 -1.60 -5.99
C ASN A 22 9.62 -0.86 -5.07
N ALA A 23 8.75 -0.06 -5.68
CA ALA A 23 7.63 0.57 -5.00
C ALA A 23 6.35 -0.25 -5.23
N TYR A 24 5.60 -0.47 -4.17
CA TYR A 24 4.36 -1.25 -4.18
C TYR A 24 3.22 -0.41 -3.61
N LEU A 25 2.12 -0.30 -4.34
CA LEU A 25 0.91 0.36 -3.86
C LEU A 25 0.00 -0.67 -3.17
N VAL A 26 -0.41 -0.36 -1.95
CA VAL A 26 -1.46 -1.12 -1.25
C VAL A 26 -2.81 -0.67 -1.79
N VAL A 27 -3.59 -1.60 -2.33
CA VAL A 27 -4.89 -1.33 -2.95
C VAL A 27 -5.99 -2.17 -2.31
N ASN A 28 -7.21 -1.65 -2.35
CA ASN A 28 -8.43 -2.46 -2.19
C ASN A 28 -9.03 -2.65 -3.59
N LEU A 29 -9.24 -3.89 -3.98
CA LEU A 29 -9.73 -4.34 -5.28
C LEU A 29 -11.24 -4.63 -5.26
N GLY A 30 -11.93 -4.41 -4.14
CA GLY A 30 -13.38 -4.59 -3.98
C GLY A 30 -13.78 -5.89 -3.30
N MET A 31 -15.10 -6.14 -3.18
CA MET A 31 -15.67 -7.16 -2.27
C MET A 31 -15.16 -8.60 -2.50
N ASP A 32 -14.80 -8.96 -3.74
CA ASP A 32 -14.38 -10.32 -4.09
C ASP A 32 -12.85 -10.51 -4.14
N GLU A 33 -12.09 -9.47 -4.52
CA GLU A 33 -10.62 -9.52 -4.61
C GLU A 33 -9.92 -8.96 -3.35
N GLY A 34 -10.63 -8.17 -2.54
CA GLY A 34 -10.18 -7.57 -1.28
C GLY A 34 -8.86 -6.81 -1.41
N PHE A 35 -7.89 -7.04 -0.53
CA PHE A 35 -6.63 -6.30 -0.53
C PHE A 35 -5.63 -6.83 -1.57
N GLY A 36 -4.79 -5.95 -2.09
CA GLY A 36 -3.76 -6.30 -3.05
C GLY A 36 -2.51 -5.43 -2.97
N LEU A 37 -1.43 -5.94 -3.56
CA LEU A 37 -0.17 -5.20 -3.77
C LEU A 37 0.07 -5.08 -5.27
N ILE A 38 0.21 -3.85 -5.75
CA ILE A 38 0.54 -3.57 -7.15
C ILE A 38 1.96 -3.03 -7.22
N CYS A 39 2.81 -3.65 -8.04
CA CYS A 39 4.13 -3.10 -8.34
C CYS A 39 3.97 -1.85 -9.21
N LEU A 40 4.43 -0.69 -8.73
CA LEU A 40 4.35 0.56 -9.48
C LEU A 40 5.30 0.63 -10.67
N SER A 41 6.36 -0.19 -10.67
CA SER A 41 7.34 -0.23 -11.77
C SER A 41 6.79 -0.92 -13.03
N CYS A 42 6.00 -1.99 -12.88
CA CYS A 42 5.53 -2.81 -14.01
C CYS A 42 4.02 -3.06 -14.05
N GLY A 43 3.26 -2.55 -13.06
CA GLY A 43 1.81 -2.69 -12.98
C GLY A 43 1.32 -4.09 -12.58
N SER A 44 2.21 -5.03 -12.26
CA SER A 44 1.80 -6.39 -11.89
C SER A 44 1.09 -6.41 -10.53
N LYS A 45 0.03 -7.23 -10.44
CA LYS A 45 -0.56 -7.64 -9.15
C LYS A 45 0.39 -8.66 -8.53
N VAL A 46 1.09 -8.27 -7.47
CA VAL A 46 2.10 -9.07 -6.77
C VAL A 46 1.45 -10.03 -5.79
N GLY A 47 0.32 -9.62 -5.22
CA GLY A 47 -0.52 -10.46 -4.38
C GLY A 47 -1.94 -9.93 -4.34
N VAL A 48 -2.90 -10.86 -4.30
CA VAL A 48 -4.32 -10.60 -4.10
C VAL A 48 -4.74 -11.46 -2.91
N TYR A 49 -5.26 -10.81 -1.88
CA TYR A 49 -5.39 -11.37 -0.54
C TYR A 49 -6.85 -11.52 -0.10
N GLY A 50 -7.82 -10.97 -0.83
CA GLY A 50 -9.19 -10.96 -0.35
C GLY A 50 -9.28 -10.24 1.00
N LYS A 51 -9.97 -10.87 1.96
CA LYS A 51 -10.03 -10.41 3.35
C LYS A 51 -8.94 -11.02 4.25
N ASP A 52 -8.00 -11.77 3.69
CA ASP A 52 -6.94 -12.46 4.43
C ASP A 52 -5.78 -11.51 4.77
N ILE A 53 -6.05 -10.74 5.80
CA ILE A 53 -5.15 -9.78 6.44
C ILE A 53 -3.87 -10.44 6.97
N GLN A 54 -3.98 -11.65 7.52
CA GLN A 54 -2.85 -12.36 8.10
C GLN A 54 -1.87 -12.74 7.00
N LYS A 55 -2.37 -13.33 5.92
CA LYS A 55 -1.55 -13.69 4.76
C LYS A 55 -0.91 -12.47 4.11
N PHE A 56 -1.62 -11.34 4.03
CA PHE A 56 -1.02 -10.09 3.58
C PHE A 56 0.17 -9.66 4.44
N GLY A 57 0.03 -9.75 5.77
CA GLY A 57 1.10 -9.44 6.70
C GLY A 57 2.28 -10.42 6.63
N GLU A 58 2.00 -11.72 6.48
CA GLU A 58 3.00 -12.76 6.28
C GLU A 58 3.77 -12.55 4.98
N ASP A 59 3.10 -12.19 3.89
CA ASP A 59 3.73 -11.97 2.59
C ASP A 59 4.56 -10.69 2.57
N ILE A 60 4.06 -9.62 3.19
CA ILE A 60 4.84 -8.41 3.43
C ILE A 60 6.09 -8.77 4.22
N ASN A 61 5.98 -9.38 5.40
CA ASN A 61 7.15 -9.70 6.21
C ASN A 61 8.05 -10.79 5.59
N GLY A 62 7.45 -11.67 4.81
CA GLY A 62 8.03 -12.85 4.19
C GLY A 62 8.89 -12.48 3.00
N PHE A 63 8.29 -12.04 1.90
CA PHE A 63 9.02 -11.79 0.65
C PHE A 63 9.30 -10.30 0.37
N LEU A 64 8.60 -9.35 1.01
CA LEU A 64 8.86 -7.90 0.85
C LEU A 64 9.58 -7.30 2.07
N ASN A 65 10.88 -7.10 1.97
CA ASN A 65 11.57 -6.34 3.01
C ASN A 65 11.32 -4.82 2.86
N VAL A 66 10.18 -4.34 3.40
CA VAL A 66 9.72 -2.93 3.41
C VAL A 66 10.74 -2.00 4.06
N LYS A 67 11.52 -1.26 3.29
CA LYS A 67 12.50 -0.30 3.82
C LYS A 67 11.85 1.00 4.30
N TYR A 68 10.81 1.45 3.62
CA TYR A 68 10.13 2.71 3.89
C TYR A 68 8.66 2.65 3.47
N ILE A 69 7.82 3.43 4.15
CA ILE A 69 6.40 3.58 3.85
C ILE A 69 6.17 5.06 3.55
N ILE A 70 5.61 5.35 2.37
CA ILE A 70 5.12 6.68 2.01
C ILE A 70 3.61 6.69 2.26
N PRO A 71 3.14 7.45 3.27
CA PRO A 71 1.71 7.60 3.54
C PRO A 71 0.98 8.22 2.34
N LYS A 72 -0.24 7.77 2.06
CA LYS A 72 -1.08 8.34 1.00
C LYS A 72 -1.29 9.85 1.12
N GLU A 73 -1.28 10.39 2.35
CA GLU A 73 -1.40 11.81 2.63
C GLU A 73 -0.23 12.60 2.05
N GLU A 74 1.01 12.09 2.16
CA GLU A 74 2.19 12.75 1.59
C GLU A 74 2.10 12.86 0.06
N ILE A 75 1.55 11.84 -0.60
CA ILE A 75 1.31 11.87 -2.05
C ILE A 75 0.24 12.91 -2.40
N CYS A 76 -0.85 12.97 -1.63
CA CYS A 76 -1.90 13.95 -1.82
C CYS A 76 -1.36 15.38 -1.68
N ASP A 77 -0.56 15.63 -0.63
CA ASP A 77 0.06 16.92 -0.37
C ASP A 77 1.06 17.29 -1.45
N TYR A 78 1.86 16.33 -1.92
CA TYR A 78 2.77 16.54 -3.06
C TYR A 78 2.01 17.05 -4.29
N PHE A 79 0.93 16.37 -4.70
CA PHE A 79 0.16 16.79 -5.87
C PHE A 79 -0.52 18.14 -5.68
N ASN A 80 -1.15 18.36 -4.52
CA ASN A 80 -1.82 19.61 -4.20
C ASN A 80 -0.85 20.80 -4.09
N GLY A 81 0.40 20.57 -3.67
CA GLY A 81 1.43 21.59 -3.56
C GLY A 81 2.20 21.86 -4.86
N LYS A 82 2.36 20.86 -5.73
CA LYS A 82 3.13 20.98 -6.97
C LYS A 82 2.32 21.42 -8.17
N TYR A 83 1.01 21.15 -8.19
CA TYR A 83 0.17 21.39 -9.36
C TYR A 83 -1.01 22.30 -9.02
N LYS A 84 -1.37 23.18 -9.96
CA LYS A 84 -2.59 23.99 -9.86
C LYS A 84 -3.79 23.16 -10.31
N LEU A 85 -4.30 22.35 -9.39
CA LEU A 85 -5.41 21.44 -9.64
C LEU A 85 -6.77 22.16 -9.55
N LYS A 86 -7.71 21.81 -10.45
CA LYS A 86 -9.10 22.30 -10.39
C LYS A 86 -9.83 21.79 -9.14
N TYR A 87 -9.48 20.58 -8.69
CA TYR A 87 -10.00 19.95 -7.48
C TYR A 87 -8.81 19.41 -6.69
N LYS A 88 -8.84 19.59 -5.36
CA LYS A 88 -7.79 19.02 -4.50
C LYS A 88 -7.88 17.50 -4.51
N VAL A 89 -6.72 16.84 -4.59
CA VAL A 89 -6.60 15.41 -4.29
C VAL A 89 -6.81 15.24 -2.81
N LYS A 90 -7.61 14.24 -2.42
CA LYS A 90 -7.82 13.89 -1.01
C LYS A 90 -7.41 12.45 -0.81
N ALA A 91 -6.73 12.19 0.29
CA ALA A 91 -6.64 10.84 0.82
C ALA A 91 -8.07 10.42 1.18
N HIS A 92 -8.61 9.47 0.44
CA HIS A 92 -9.85 8.81 0.83
C HIS A 92 -9.46 7.59 1.64
N ASP A 93 -9.93 7.54 2.88
CA ASP A 93 -10.21 6.25 3.49
C ASP A 93 -11.38 5.67 2.72
N ILE A 94 -11.31 4.38 2.38
CA ILE A 94 -12.45 3.70 1.78
C ILE A 94 -13.59 3.87 2.77
N ALA A 95 -14.76 4.31 2.31
CA ALA A 95 -15.84 4.88 3.11
C ALA A 95 -16.41 3.95 4.22
N ASN A 96 -15.95 2.70 4.29
CA ASN A 96 -16.23 1.78 5.38
C ASN A 96 -15.01 1.69 6.30
N ILE A 97 -15.24 1.91 7.59
CA ILE A 97 -14.28 1.65 8.66
C ILE A 97 -13.81 0.18 8.66
N ASP A 98 -14.63 -0.72 8.09
CA ASP A 98 -14.34 -2.15 7.91
C ASP A 98 -13.32 -2.43 6.78
N ASP A 99 -13.02 -1.46 5.92
CA ASP A 99 -12.05 -1.54 4.81
C ASP A 99 -10.73 -0.80 5.12
N GLU A 100 -10.65 -0.12 6.26
CA GLU A 100 -9.44 0.53 6.76
C GLU A 100 -8.52 -0.51 7.40
N PHE A 101 -7.86 -1.27 6.54
CA PHE A 101 -6.84 -2.18 7.01
C PHE A 101 -5.64 -1.39 7.55
N GLY A 102 -5.23 -1.72 8.78
CA GLY A 102 -4.01 -1.23 9.41
C GLY A 102 -3.16 -2.41 9.82
N LEU A 103 -2.29 -2.90 8.93
CA LEU A 103 -1.29 -3.88 9.36
C LEU A 103 -0.28 -3.17 10.23
N GLU A 104 -0.18 -3.58 11.49
CA GLU A 104 0.97 -3.20 12.31
C GLU A 104 2.14 -4.12 11.97
N ILE A 105 3.23 -3.54 11.48
CA ILE A 105 4.50 -4.25 11.34
C ILE A 105 5.50 -3.73 12.36
N GLU A 106 6.20 -4.65 13.04
CA GLU A 106 7.31 -4.30 13.91
C GLU A 106 8.59 -4.09 13.08
N ARG A 107 9.26 -2.95 13.30
CA ARG A 107 10.62 -2.67 12.82
C ARG A 107 11.48 -1.98 13.86
#